data_AF-A0A7V6D492-F1
#
_entry.id   AF-A0A7V6D492-F1
#
_cell.length_a   1.000
_cell.length_b   1.000
_cell.length_c   1.000
_cell.angle_alpha   90.00
_cell.angle_beta   90.00
_cell.angle_gamma   90.00
#
_symmetry.space_group_name_H-M   'P 1'
#
loop_
_entity.id
_entity.type
_entity.pdbx_description
1 polymer ?
#
loop_
_entity_poly.entity_id
_entity_poly.type
_entity_poly.pdbx_seq_one_letter_code
_entity_poly.pdbx_strand_id
1 'polypeptide(L)'
;MRANGEPAPVRMPAWPWERLPYGHWLGRLALAALMLVCAWALAYWPLTLAATLLAAAGVGLAILIWPPLGLALLAVAVPFGSLRTVNLGPARLGGEEVVLAATAAAWLVRQLARRSLQLAWPAFAGAGLVLLGAMLLSFLPASSLVLAAKEMLKWVELWLAAVLVVNLVDARSGLLLVLALLAAAAAEGLHGLYQFFAQVGPPGFVLM
;
A
#
# COMPACT_ATOMS: atom_id res chain seq x y z
N MET A 1 16.62 -3.07 61.31
CA MET A 1 15.32 -3.53 60.79
C MET A 1 14.57 -2.36 60.16
N ARG A 2 14.66 -2.21 58.84
CA ARG A 2 13.60 -1.70 57.96
C ARG A 2 13.74 -2.48 56.66
N ALA A 3 12.69 -3.23 56.34
CA ALA A 3 12.61 -4.11 55.18
C ALA A 3 11.99 -3.35 54.00
N ASN A 4 12.20 -3.93 52.81
CA ASN A 4 11.41 -3.83 51.58
C ASN A 4 11.94 -2.87 50.51
N GLY A 5 12.56 -3.49 49.49
CA GLY A 5 12.94 -2.87 48.23
C GLY A 5 11.73 -2.58 47.34
N GLU A 6 11.15 -1.40 47.50
CA GLU A 6 10.26 -0.85 46.49
C GLU A 6 11.09 -0.45 45.25
N PRO A 7 10.71 -0.90 44.04
CA PRO A 7 11.35 -0.45 42.82
C PRO A 7 11.12 1.06 42.66
N ALA A 8 12.19 1.79 42.36
CA ALA A 8 12.12 3.24 42.15
C ALA A 8 11.05 3.59 41.10
N PRO A 9 10.21 4.61 41.33
CA PRO A 9 9.12 4.94 40.42
C PRO A 9 9.67 5.29 39.04
N VAL A 10 9.15 4.60 38.02
CA VAL A 10 9.49 4.84 36.61
C VAL A 10 9.08 6.28 36.27
N ARG A 11 10.05 7.18 36.12
CA ARG A 11 9.81 8.55 35.68
C ARG A 11 9.40 8.51 34.21
N MET A 12 8.10 8.65 33.94
CA MET A 12 7.64 8.86 32.57
C MET A 12 8.22 10.18 32.04
N PRO A 13 8.70 10.21 30.78
CA PRO A 13 9.21 11.43 30.19
C PRO A 13 8.09 12.48 30.14
N ALA A 14 8.34 13.63 30.77
CA ALA A 14 7.44 14.78 30.74
C ALA A 14 7.17 15.19 29.29
N TRP A 15 5.89 15.31 28.93
CA TRP A 15 5.49 15.65 27.56
C TRP A 15 6.01 17.04 27.17
N PRO A 16 6.29 17.31 25.88
CA PRO A 16 6.99 18.52 25.44
C PRO A 16 6.33 19.83 25.91
N TRP A 17 5.02 19.85 26.04
CA TRP A 17 4.25 21.02 26.48
C TRP A 17 4.21 21.21 27.99
N GLU A 18 4.53 20.22 28.83
CA GLU A 18 4.55 20.37 30.30
C GLU A 18 5.65 21.34 30.78
N ARG A 19 6.61 21.66 29.92
CA ARG A 19 7.72 22.60 30.19
C ARG A 19 7.35 24.07 29.98
N LEU A 20 6.16 24.36 29.45
CA LEU A 20 5.69 25.72 29.17
C LEU A 20 4.76 26.21 30.29
N PRO A 21 4.84 27.48 30.71
CA PRO A 21 3.81 28.07 31.57
C PRO A 21 2.46 27.97 30.83
N TYR A 22 1.44 27.40 31.49
CA TYR A 22 0.11 27.04 30.92
C TYR A 22 0.06 25.87 29.94
N GLY A 23 1.12 25.05 29.84
CA GLY A 23 1.20 23.93 28.90
C GLY A 23 0.11 22.86 29.00
N HIS A 24 -0.46 22.66 30.19
CA HIS A 24 -1.60 21.76 30.42
C HIS A 24 -2.91 22.29 29.82
N TRP A 25 -3.11 23.62 29.78
CA TRP A 25 -4.27 24.24 29.12
C TRP A 25 -4.11 24.23 27.60
N LEU A 26 -2.91 24.53 27.10
CA LEU A 26 -2.59 24.44 25.68
C LEU A 26 -2.74 23.01 25.14
N GLY A 27 -2.28 22.00 25.89
CA GLY A 27 -2.47 20.60 25.54
C GLY A 27 -3.94 20.19 25.51
N ARG A 28 -4.74 20.64 26.49
CA ARG A 28 -6.19 20.39 26.51
C ARG A 28 -6.94 21.08 25.37
N LEU A 29 -6.56 22.32 25.03
CA LEU A 29 -7.13 23.04 23.89
C LEU A 29 -6.75 22.39 22.56
N ALA A 30 -5.51 21.95 22.39
CA ALA A 30 -5.07 21.23 21.21
C ALA A 30 -5.81 19.88 21.05
N LEU A 31 -5.99 19.14 22.15
CA LEU A 31 -6.74 17.89 22.14
C LEU A 31 -8.23 18.13 21.85
N ALA A 32 -8.83 19.18 22.45
CA ALA A 32 -10.21 19.56 22.19
C ALA A 32 -10.43 20.02 20.74
N ALA A 33 -9.49 20.78 20.18
CA ALA A 33 -9.50 21.18 18.78
C ALA A 33 -9.36 19.97 17.85
N LEU A 34 -8.46 19.03 18.16
CA LEU A 34 -8.31 17.78 17.41
C LEU A 34 -9.61 16.96 17.45
N MET A 35 -10.22 16.82 18.62
CA MET A 35 -11.51 16.12 18.78
C MET A 35 -12.64 16.81 18.02
N LEU A 36 -12.71 18.14 18.04
CA LEU A 36 -13.70 18.92 17.28
C LEU A 36 -13.52 18.77 15.78
N VAL A 37 -12.28 18.76 15.29
CA VAL A 37 -11.97 18.51 13.87
C VAL A 37 -12.37 17.09 13.48
N CYS A 38 -12.06 16.09 14.31
CA CYS A 38 -12.50 14.71 14.07
C CYS A 38 -14.03 14.59 14.09
N ALA A 39 -14.72 15.22 15.04
CA ALA A 39 -16.17 15.19 15.15
C ALA A 39 -16.86 15.91 13.99
N TRP A 40 -16.34 17.06 13.56
CA TRP A 40 -16.84 17.80 12.41
C TRP A 40 -16.63 17.00 11.11
N ALA A 41 -15.47 16.39 10.93
CA ALA A 41 -15.20 15.50 9.80
C ALA A 41 -16.15 14.29 9.80
N LEU A 42 -16.41 13.67 10.95
CA LEU A 42 -17.37 12.57 11.10
C LEU A 42 -18.83 12.99 10.84
N ALA A 43 -19.20 14.24 11.16
CA ALA A 43 -20.57 14.74 11.00
C ALA A 43 -20.91 15.15 9.56
N TYR A 44 -19.94 15.67 8.80
CA TYR A 44 -20.18 16.18 7.45
C TYR A 44 -19.67 15.28 6.33
N TRP A 45 -18.79 14.31 6.60
CA TRP A 45 -18.39 13.39 5.55
C TRP A 45 -19.44 12.31 5.30
N PRO A 46 -19.65 11.92 4.03
CA PRO A 46 -20.41 10.73 3.74
C PRO A 46 -19.78 9.55 4.47
N LEU A 47 -20.60 8.79 5.20
CA LEU A 47 -20.17 7.66 6.03
C LEU A 47 -19.28 6.68 5.26
N THR A 48 -19.55 6.53 3.96
CA THR A 48 -18.74 5.72 3.04
C THR A 48 -17.30 6.22 2.96
N LEU A 49 -17.06 7.52 2.88
CA LEU A 49 -15.71 8.08 2.81
C LEU A 49 -14.97 7.91 4.14
N ALA A 50 -15.63 8.20 5.27
CA ALA A 50 -15.05 7.99 6.59
C ALA A 50 -14.66 6.51 6.80
N ALA A 51 -15.54 5.58 6.42
CA ALA A 51 -15.26 4.14 6.48
C ALA A 51 -14.10 3.74 5.56
N THR A 52 -14.03 4.28 4.33
CA THR A 52 -12.91 3.99 3.42
C THR A 52 -11.58 4.53 3.92
N LEU A 53 -11.56 5.73 4.51
CA LEU A 53 -10.34 6.31 5.08
C LEU A 53 -9.86 5.53 6.30
N LEU A 54 -10.79 5.10 7.16
CA LEU A 54 -10.46 4.27 8.31
C LEU A 54 -9.91 2.91 7.87
N ALA A 55 -10.54 2.27 6.88
CA ALA A 55 -10.06 1.01 6.31
C ALA A 55 -8.67 1.18 5.66
N ALA A 56 -8.47 2.24 4.86
CA ALA A 56 -7.20 2.55 4.22
C ALA A 56 -6.09 2.82 5.26
N ALA A 57 -6.39 3.56 6.32
CA ALA A 57 -5.46 3.80 7.42
C ALA A 57 -5.11 2.50 8.17
N GLY A 58 -6.11 1.64 8.44
CA GLY A 58 -5.90 0.33 9.05
C GLY A 58 -5.02 -0.59 8.21
N VAL A 59 -5.29 -0.67 6.90
CA VAL A 59 -4.47 -1.43 5.95
C VAL A 59 -3.06 -0.85 5.85
N GLY A 60 -2.93 0.47 5.73
CA GLY A 60 -1.63 1.16 5.68
C GLY A 60 -0.79 0.91 6.94
N LEU A 61 -1.42 0.96 8.11
CA LEU A 61 -0.76 0.62 9.38
C LEU A 61 -0.36 -0.87 9.43
N ALA A 62 -1.23 -1.76 8.98
CA ALA A 62 -0.92 -3.19 8.92
C ALA A 62 0.26 -3.48 7.97
N ILE A 63 0.32 -2.82 6.81
CA ILE A 63 1.47 -2.89 5.88
C ILE A 63 2.72 -2.30 6.54
N LEU A 64 2.62 -1.20 7.27
CA LEU A 64 3.76 -0.60 7.96
C LEU A 64 4.35 -1.54 9.03
N ILE A 65 3.47 -2.21 9.79
CA ILE A 65 3.85 -3.19 10.81
C ILE A 65 4.41 -4.47 10.16
N TRP A 66 3.76 -4.96 9.11
CA TRP A 66 4.10 -6.19 8.41
C TRP A 66 4.09 -6.01 6.88
N PRO A 67 5.18 -5.48 6.29
CA PRO A 67 5.21 -5.14 4.85
C PRO A 67 4.91 -6.28 3.88
N PRO A 68 5.25 -7.56 4.14
CA PRO A 68 4.87 -8.66 3.25
C PRO A 68 3.36 -8.77 3.01
N LEU A 69 2.53 -8.29 3.96
CA LEU A 69 1.08 -8.19 3.77
C LEU A 69 0.73 -7.37 2.53
N GLY A 70 1.46 -6.29 2.27
CA GLY A 70 1.23 -5.43 1.12
C GLY A 70 1.40 -6.16 -0.21
N LEU A 71 2.36 -7.09 -0.30
CA LEU A 71 2.54 -7.94 -1.49
C LEU A 71 1.40 -8.95 -1.66
N ALA A 72 0.91 -9.54 -0.56
CA ALA A 72 -0.25 -10.44 -0.60
C ALA A 72 -1.53 -9.68 -1.00
N LEU A 73 -1.73 -8.47 -0.50
CA LEU A 73 -2.82 -7.59 -0.91
C LEU A 73 -2.69 -7.19 -2.38
N LEU A 74 -1.48 -6.90 -2.86
CA LEU A 74 -1.22 -6.58 -4.26
C LEU A 74 -1.58 -7.75 -5.19
N ALA A 75 -1.23 -8.98 -4.81
CA ALA A 75 -1.59 -10.20 -5.55
C ALA A 75 -3.11 -10.34 -5.77
N VAL A 76 -3.92 -9.89 -4.81
CA VAL A 76 -5.38 -9.86 -4.92
C VAL A 76 -5.85 -8.60 -5.66
N ALA A 77 -5.25 -7.44 -5.41
CA ALA A 77 -5.69 -6.18 -5.99
C ALA A 77 -5.52 -6.14 -7.52
N VAL A 78 -4.43 -6.69 -8.05
CA VAL A 78 -4.09 -6.59 -9.48
C VAL A 78 -5.17 -7.21 -10.40
N PRO A 79 -5.65 -8.46 -10.19
CA PRO A 79 -6.73 -9.02 -11.00
C PRO A 79 -8.02 -8.19 -10.95
N PHE A 80 -8.30 -7.58 -9.80
CA PHE A 80 -9.53 -6.83 -9.56
C PHE A 80 -9.38 -5.29 -9.73
N GLY A 81 -8.25 -4.82 -10.28
CA GLY A 81 -7.95 -3.38 -10.40
C GLY A 81 -8.97 -2.58 -11.22
N SER A 82 -9.68 -3.26 -12.13
CA SER A 82 -10.74 -2.64 -12.95
C SER A 82 -12.00 -2.26 -12.17
N LEU A 83 -12.22 -2.82 -10.97
CA LEU A 83 -13.46 -2.63 -10.19
C LEU A 83 -13.60 -1.22 -9.61
N ARG A 84 -12.49 -0.58 -9.24
CA ARG A 84 -12.48 0.79 -8.70
C ARG A 84 -11.20 1.51 -9.09
N THR A 85 -11.33 2.40 -10.06
CA THR A 85 -10.29 3.37 -10.41
C THR A 85 -10.70 4.77 -9.97
N VAL A 86 -9.78 5.50 -9.34
CA VAL A 86 -9.96 6.94 -9.07
C VAL A 86 -9.40 7.72 -10.25
N ASN A 87 -10.21 8.61 -10.82
CA ASN A 87 -9.77 9.48 -11.91
C ASN A 87 -8.97 10.66 -11.33
N LEU A 88 -7.69 10.74 -11.64
CA LEU A 88 -6.80 11.87 -11.34
C LEU A 88 -6.43 12.54 -12.67
N GLY A 89 -7.36 13.35 -13.20
CA GLY A 89 -7.21 13.98 -14.51
C GLY A 89 -7.16 12.93 -15.65
N PRO A 90 -6.15 12.93 -16.54
CA PRO A 90 -6.02 11.92 -17.61
C PRO A 90 -5.49 10.55 -17.11
N ALA A 91 -5.03 10.49 -15.85
CA ALA A 91 -4.56 9.27 -15.22
C ALA A 91 -5.67 8.61 -14.41
N ARG A 92 -5.73 7.28 -14.47
CA ARG A 92 -6.58 6.47 -13.58
C ARG A 92 -5.64 5.79 -12.61
N LEU A 93 -5.87 5.99 -11.33
CA LEU A 93 -5.12 5.34 -10.26
C LEU A 93 -6.00 4.21 -9.70
N GLY A 94 -5.55 2.98 -9.82
CA GLY A 94 -6.17 1.81 -9.22
C GLY A 94 -5.80 1.66 -7.74
N GLY A 95 -6.28 0.56 -7.14
CA GLY A 95 -5.96 0.21 -5.76
C GLY A 95 -4.58 -0.43 -5.63
N GLU A 96 -4.15 -1.13 -6.67
CA GLU A 96 -2.88 -1.81 -6.79
C GLU A 96 -1.69 -0.84 -6.71
N GLU A 97 -1.76 0.32 -7.36
CA GLU A 97 -0.71 1.33 -7.31
C GLU A 97 -0.58 1.92 -5.90
N VAL A 98 -1.71 2.13 -5.21
CA VAL A 98 -1.72 2.62 -3.82
C VAL A 98 -1.11 1.59 -2.88
N VAL A 99 -1.49 0.32 -3.01
CA VAL A 99 -0.95 -0.76 -2.18
C VAL A 99 0.54 -0.95 -2.43
N LEU A 100 0.98 -0.94 -3.70
CA LEU A 100 2.39 -1.06 -4.06
C LEU A 100 3.20 0.11 -3.50
N ALA A 101 2.72 1.35 -3.68
CA ALA A 101 3.38 2.55 -3.14
C ALA A 101 3.46 2.51 -1.62
N ALA A 102 2.39 2.13 -0.92
CA ALA A 102 2.38 1.97 0.53
C ALA A 102 3.38 0.90 1.00
N THR A 103 3.46 -0.23 0.28
CA THR A 103 4.40 -1.33 0.57
C THR A 103 5.85 -0.88 0.38
N ALA A 104 6.14 -0.18 -0.72
CA ALA A 104 7.45 0.38 -1.00
C ALA A 104 7.86 1.41 0.07
N ALA A 105 6.94 2.31 0.44
CA ALA A 105 7.16 3.29 1.48
C ALA A 105 7.42 2.63 2.85
N ALA A 106 6.62 1.63 3.24
CA ALA A 106 6.82 0.88 4.47
C ALA A 106 8.19 0.18 4.51
N TRP A 107 8.61 -0.43 3.40
CA TRP A 107 9.94 -1.01 3.28
C TRP A 107 11.03 0.05 3.43
N LEU A 108 10.96 1.16 2.70
CA LEU A 108 11.93 2.27 2.78
C LEU A 108 12.03 2.86 4.18
N VAL A 109 10.90 3.13 4.84
CA VAL A 109 10.85 3.64 6.22
C VAL A 109 11.57 2.68 7.17
N ARG A 110 11.39 1.37 7.02
CA ARG A 110 12.10 0.37 7.85
C ARG A 110 13.59 0.34 7.58
N GLN A 111 14.04 0.48 6.33
CA GLN A 111 15.47 0.56 6.00
C GLN A 111 16.11 1.82 6.59
N LEU A 112 15.42 2.96 6.47
CA LEU A 112 15.87 4.23 7.04
C LEU A 112 15.93 4.17 8.57
N ALA A 113 14.93 3.59 9.23
CA ALA A 113 14.90 3.39 10.67
C ALA A 113 16.04 2.48 11.16
N ARG A 114 16.41 1.46 10.38
CA ARG A 114 17.56 0.59 10.66
C ARG A 114 18.91 1.20 10.28
N ARG A 115 18.92 2.36 9.59
CA ARG A 115 20.12 3.01 9.04
C ARG A 115 20.99 2.08 8.21
N SER A 116 20.38 1.07 7.58
CA SER A 116 21.06 0.12 6.72
C SER A 116 20.19 -0.17 5.51
N LEU A 117 20.77 0.03 4.33
CA LEU A 117 20.12 -0.29 3.07
C LEU A 117 20.66 -1.64 2.61
N GLN A 118 20.02 -2.70 3.07
CA GLN A 118 20.22 -4.04 2.54
C GLN A 118 19.25 -4.23 1.38
N LEU A 119 19.77 -4.18 0.16
CA LEU A 119 19.00 -4.35 -1.06
C LEU A 119 19.49 -5.61 -1.78
N ALA A 120 18.60 -6.60 -1.87
CA ALA A 120 18.79 -7.76 -2.72
C ALA A 120 18.14 -7.51 -4.08
N TRP A 121 18.83 -7.91 -5.15
CA TRP A 121 18.33 -7.77 -6.51
C TRP A 121 17.71 -9.09 -6.99
N PRO A 122 16.54 -9.07 -7.67
CA PRO A 122 16.03 -10.26 -8.33
C PRO A 122 17.00 -10.74 -9.43
N ALA A 123 17.01 -12.03 -9.72
CA ALA A 123 17.93 -12.61 -10.72
C ALA A 123 17.82 -11.95 -12.11
N PHE A 124 16.66 -11.41 -12.45
CA PHE A 124 16.40 -10.71 -13.70
C PHE A 124 16.48 -9.17 -13.60
N ALA A 125 17.01 -8.62 -12.51
CA ALA A 125 17.06 -7.16 -12.28
C ALA A 125 17.71 -6.41 -13.45
N GLY A 126 18.82 -6.94 -13.96
CA GLY A 126 19.54 -6.36 -15.10
C GLY A 126 18.70 -6.34 -16.38
N ALA A 127 18.01 -7.44 -16.70
CA ALA A 127 17.11 -7.50 -17.85
C ALA A 127 15.95 -6.50 -17.72
N GLY A 128 15.41 -6.33 -16.51
CA GLY A 128 14.40 -5.32 -16.22
C GLY A 128 14.90 -3.89 -16.44
N LEU A 129 16.12 -3.57 -15.98
CA LEU A 129 16.72 -2.24 -16.20
C LEU A 129 17.00 -1.98 -17.69
N VAL A 130 17.46 -2.98 -18.43
CA VAL A 130 17.65 -2.89 -19.89
C VAL A 130 16.33 -2.64 -20.60
N LEU A 131 15.27 -3.36 -20.22
CA LEU A 131 13.92 -3.15 -20.75
C LEU A 131 13.43 -1.71 -20.48
N LEU A 132 13.54 -1.23 -19.24
CA LEU A 132 13.15 0.14 -18.89
C LEU A 132 13.97 1.18 -19.66
N GLY A 133 15.25 0.95 -19.87
CA GLY A 133 16.10 1.78 -20.72
C GLY A 133 15.65 1.78 -22.19
N ALA A 134 15.31 0.62 -22.74
CA ALA A 134 14.77 0.50 -24.11
C ALA A 134 13.41 1.19 -24.25
N MET A 135 12.56 1.12 -23.22
CA MET A 135 11.28 1.84 -23.19
C MET A 135 11.50 3.35 -23.18
N LEU A 136 12.46 3.87 -22.43
CA LEU A 136 12.82 5.30 -22.47
C LEU A 136 13.23 5.74 -23.89
N LEU A 137 13.99 4.93 -24.61
CA LEU A 137 14.34 5.22 -26.01
C LEU A 137 13.12 5.16 -26.94
N SER A 138 12.14 4.32 -26.62
CA SER A 138 10.89 4.19 -27.38
C SER A 138 9.95 5.39 -27.21
N PHE A 139 10.25 6.34 -26.31
CA PHE A 139 9.51 7.61 -26.24
C PHE A 139 9.80 8.52 -27.45
N LEU A 140 10.96 8.39 -28.10
CA LEU A 140 11.34 9.24 -29.23
C LEU A 140 10.36 9.10 -30.42
N PRO A 141 10.01 7.88 -30.88
CA PRO A 141 9.02 7.69 -31.95
C PRO A 141 7.58 7.55 -31.44
N ALA A 142 7.29 7.83 -30.16
CA ALA A 142 5.98 7.53 -29.58
C ALA A 142 4.87 8.40 -30.20
N SER A 143 3.85 7.75 -30.76
CA SER A 143 2.64 8.41 -31.27
C SER A 143 1.77 9.02 -30.17
N SER A 144 1.91 8.55 -28.93
CA SER A 144 1.25 9.10 -27.74
C SER A 144 2.14 8.96 -26.51
N LEU A 145 2.64 10.08 -26.02
CA LEU A 145 3.45 10.14 -24.80
C LEU A 145 2.66 9.66 -23.57
N VAL A 146 1.35 9.91 -23.52
CA VAL A 146 0.49 9.49 -22.40
C VAL A 146 0.37 7.98 -22.34
N LEU A 147 0.16 7.31 -23.49
CA LEU A 147 0.08 5.85 -23.53
C LEU A 147 1.45 5.22 -23.26
N ALA A 148 2.54 5.77 -23.81
CA ALA A 148 3.89 5.31 -23.56
C ALA A 148 4.27 5.41 -22.07
N ALA A 149 3.94 6.52 -21.41
CA ALA A 149 4.15 6.72 -19.98
C ALA A 149 3.33 5.74 -19.13
N LYS A 150 2.06 5.50 -19.49
CA LYS A 150 1.21 4.50 -18.81
C LYS A 150 1.80 3.10 -18.93
N GLU A 151 2.30 2.75 -20.11
CA GLU A 151 2.91 1.42 -20.30
C GLU A 151 4.21 1.30 -19.52
N MET A 152 5.10 2.30 -19.59
CA MET A 152 6.34 2.31 -18.82
C MET A 152 6.07 2.19 -17.31
N LEU A 153 5.03 2.86 -16.80
CA LEU A 153 4.66 2.78 -15.38
C LEU A 153 4.35 1.34 -14.95
N LYS A 154 3.58 0.57 -15.74
CA LYS A 154 3.30 -0.85 -15.42
C LYS A 154 4.57 -1.69 -15.30
N TRP A 155 5.55 -1.44 -16.19
CA TRP A 155 6.82 -2.15 -16.16
C TRP A 155 7.68 -1.74 -14.95
N VAL A 156 7.65 -0.46 -14.57
CA VAL A 156 8.26 0.03 -13.33
C VAL A 156 7.61 -0.62 -12.11
N GLU A 157 6.28 -0.71 -12.07
CA GLU A 157 5.52 -1.32 -10.98
C GLU A 157 5.83 -2.81 -10.85
N LEU A 158 5.85 -3.55 -11.96
CA LEU A 158 6.24 -4.95 -11.99
C LEU A 158 7.67 -5.16 -11.49
N TRP A 159 8.61 -4.34 -11.96
CA TRP A 159 10.00 -4.43 -11.55
C TRP A 159 10.18 -4.08 -10.07
N LEU A 160 9.49 -3.05 -9.58
CA LEU A 160 9.48 -2.68 -8.17
C LEU A 160 8.89 -3.79 -7.30
N ALA A 161 7.77 -4.39 -7.71
CA ALA A 161 7.15 -5.51 -7.01
C ALA A 161 8.13 -6.70 -6.90
N ALA A 162 8.86 -7.03 -7.97
CA ALA A 162 9.87 -8.08 -7.96
C ALA A 162 11.02 -7.79 -6.97
N VAL A 163 11.50 -6.55 -6.95
CA VAL A 163 12.51 -6.11 -5.97
C VAL A 163 11.95 -6.26 -4.55
N LEU A 164 10.72 -5.79 -4.29
CA LEU A 164 10.10 -5.89 -2.97
C LEU A 164 9.90 -7.35 -2.54
N VAL A 165 9.52 -8.26 -3.43
CA VAL A 165 9.40 -9.69 -3.13
C VAL A 165 10.71 -10.25 -2.58
N VAL A 166 11.83 -10.05 -3.27
CA VAL A 166 13.13 -10.60 -2.84
C VAL A 166 13.63 -9.97 -1.53
N ASN A 167 13.19 -8.75 -1.20
CA ASN A 167 13.61 -8.03 0.01
C ASN A 167 12.68 -8.20 1.21
N LEU A 168 11.41 -8.56 0.99
CA LEU A 168 10.40 -8.65 2.05
C LEU A 168 9.98 -10.08 2.35
N VAL A 169 10.05 -10.99 1.39
CA VAL A 169 9.46 -12.32 1.50
C VAL A 169 10.46 -13.32 2.08
N ASP A 170 10.07 -13.94 3.18
CA ASP A 170 10.70 -15.12 3.77
C ASP A 170 9.86 -16.38 3.53
N ALA A 171 10.26 -17.54 4.07
CA ALA A 171 9.54 -18.79 3.86
C ALA A 171 8.07 -18.76 4.33
N ARG A 172 7.77 -18.04 5.43
CA ARG A 172 6.42 -17.98 6.01
C ARG A 172 5.52 -17.04 5.22
N SER A 173 6.01 -15.83 4.94
CA SER A 173 5.30 -14.86 4.12
C SER A 173 5.23 -15.26 2.65
N GLY A 174 6.15 -16.09 2.17
CA GLY A 174 6.13 -16.69 0.84
C GLY A 174 4.93 -17.60 0.65
N LEU A 175 4.61 -18.43 1.65
CA LEU A 175 3.39 -19.25 1.62
C LEU A 175 2.14 -18.35 1.55
N LEU A 176 2.07 -17.27 2.34
CA LEU A 176 0.96 -16.33 2.27
C LEU A 176 0.82 -15.73 0.87
N LEU A 177 1.92 -15.27 0.27
CA LEU A 177 1.91 -14.67 -1.07
C LEU A 177 1.46 -15.68 -2.12
N VAL A 178 1.96 -16.91 -2.06
CA VAL A 178 1.53 -17.99 -2.98
C VAL A 178 0.05 -18.29 -2.81
N LEU A 179 -0.44 -18.41 -1.56
CA LEU A 179 -1.86 -18.63 -1.29
C LEU A 179 -2.73 -17.48 -1.80
N ALA A 180 -2.27 -16.23 -1.64
CA ALA A 180 -2.97 -15.05 -2.15
C ALA A 180 -3.04 -15.06 -3.69
N LEU A 181 -1.93 -15.37 -4.37
CA LEU A 181 -1.88 -15.51 -5.83
C LEU A 181 -2.81 -16.62 -6.33
N LEU A 182 -2.77 -17.80 -5.70
CA LEU A 182 -3.63 -18.92 -6.06
C LEU A 182 -5.11 -18.60 -5.81
N ALA A 183 -5.43 -17.96 -4.69
CA ALA A 183 -6.79 -17.55 -4.38
C ALA A 183 -7.31 -16.50 -5.38
N ALA A 184 -6.50 -15.50 -5.71
CA ALA A 184 -6.85 -14.48 -6.68
C ALA A 184 -7.05 -15.08 -8.08
N ALA A 185 -6.13 -15.94 -8.53
CA ALA A 185 -6.24 -16.64 -9.81
C ALA A 185 -7.47 -17.56 -9.87
N ALA A 186 -7.76 -18.29 -8.78
CA ALA A 186 -8.94 -19.14 -8.69
C ALA A 186 -10.24 -18.31 -8.74
N ALA A 187 -10.28 -17.18 -8.01
CA ALA A 187 -11.43 -16.28 -8.02
C ALA A 187 -11.66 -15.66 -9.41
N GLU A 188 -10.60 -15.22 -10.09
CA GLU A 188 -10.70 -14.65 -11.44
C GLU A 188 -11.10 -15.71 -12.48
N GLY A 189 -10.56 -16.93 -12.36
CA GLY A 189 -10.97 -18.06 -13.20
C GLY A 189 -12.43 -18.44 -13.00
N LEU A 190 -12.92 -18.46 -11.75
CA LEU A 190 -14.34 -18.68 -11.44
C LEU A 190 -15.21 -17.53 -11.96
N HIS A 191 -14.74 -16.28 -11.88
CA HIS A 191 -15.44 -15.13 -12.45
C HIS A 191 -15.57 -15.26 -13.97
N GLY A 192 -14.50 -15.63 -14.67
CA GLY A 192 -14.54 -15.90 -16.11
C GLY A 192 -15.47 -17.07 -16.48
N LEU A 193 -15.48 -18.14 -15.68
CA LEU A 193 -16.39 -19.27 -15.88
C LEU A 193 -17.86 -18.85 -15.72
N TYR A 194 -18.15 -18.02 -14.72
CA TYR A 194 -19.46 -17.42 -14.53
C TYR A 194 -19.86 -16.55 -15.72
N GLN A 195 -18.97 -15.65 -16.18
CA GLN A 195 -19.23 -14.80 -17.35
C GLN A 195 -19.56 -15.61 -18.60
N PHE A 196 -18.82 -16.72 -18.81
CA PHE A 196 -19.05 -17.64 -19.91
C PHE A 196 -20.42 -18.34 -19.83
N PHE A 197 -20.75 -18.97 -18.70
CA PHE A 197 -22.02 -19.70 -18.59
C PHE A 197 -23.25 -18.80 -18.53
N ALA A 198 -23.14 -17.65 -17.85
CA ALA A 198 -24.24 -16.70 -17.75
C ALA A 198 -24.34 -15.79 -18.98
N GLN A 199 -23.42 -15.89 -19.94
CA GLN A 199 -23.37 -15.04 -21.15
C GLN A 199 -23.40 -13.54 -20.79
N VAL A 200 -22.78 -13.20 -19.65
CA VAL A 200 -22.67 -11.83 -19.13
C VAL A 200 -21.21 -11.44 -19.18
N GLY A 201 -20.87 -10.45 -20.00
CA GLY A 201 -19.49 -10.00 -20.11
C GLY A 201 -19.16 -9.40 -21.47
N PRO A 202 -17.87 -9.17 -21.73
CA PRO A 202 -17.38 -8.70 -23.03
C PRO A 202 -17.83 -9.62 -24.17
N PRO A 203 -17.88 -9.12 -25.42
CA PRO A 203 -18.42 -9.87 -26.57
C PRO A 203 -17.81 -11.27 -26.76
N GLY A 204 -16.55 -11.49 -26.35
CA GLY A 204 -15.90 -12.80 -26.43
C GLY A 204 -16.49 -13.89 -25.51
N PHE A 205 -17.31 -13.52 -24.52
CA PHE A 205 -18.02 -14.46 -23.64
C PHE A 205 -19.47 -14.71 -24.08
N VAL A 206 -19.97 -13.96 -25.05
CA VAL A 206 -21.29 -14.16 -25.65
C VAL A 206 -21.10 -15.00 -26.90
N LEU A 207 -21.46 -16.28 -26.83
CA LEU A 207 -21.42 -17.18 -27.99
C LEU A 207 -22.57 -16.77 -28.92
N MET A 208 -22.24 -16.06 -30.00
CA MET A 208 -23.16 -15.80 -31.13
C MET A 208 -23.31 -17.04 -32.01
#